data_AF-A0A967GDT4-F1
#
_entry.id   AF-A0A967GDT4-F1
#
_cell.length_a   1.000
_cell.length_b   1.000
_cell.length_c   1.000
_cell.angle_alpha   90.00
_cell.angle_beta   90.00
_cell.angle_gamma   90.00
#
_symmetry.space_group_name_H-M   'P 1'
#
loop_
_entity.id
_entity.type
_entity.pdbx_description
1 polymer ?
#
loop_
_entity_poly.entity_id
_entity_poly.type
_entity_poly.pdbx_seq_one_letter_code
_entity_poly.pdbx_strand_id
1 'polypeptide(L)'
;NLIPDWNDLVYRGDWERAIEELHRTNNFPDVTGRVCPAPCEDACILGINDDPVHIKAIEKAIIDRAFAEGWVHPEPPRQQTWKRV
;
A
#
# COMPACT_ATOMS: atom_id res chain seq x y z
N ASN A 1 -5.58 4.17 4.98
CA ASN A 1 -4.29 4.10 4.27
C ASN A 1 -3.63 5.47 4.33
N LEU A 2 -2.32 5.54 4.60
CA LEU A 2 -1.55 6.78 4.71
C LEU A 2 -1.07 7.23 3.32
N ILE A 3 -2.03 7.52 2.43
CA ILE A 3 -1.81 7.68 0.99
C ILE A 3 -0.72 8.71 0.64
N PRO A 4 -0.71 9.93 1.22
CA PRO A 4 0.30 10.91 0.89
C PRO A 4 1.72 10.47 1.25
N ASP A 5 1.88 9.71 2.34
CA ASP A 5 3.19 9.36 2.89
C ASP A 5 3.91 8.34 2.01
N TRP A 6 3.25 7.24 1.64
CA TRP A 6 3.87 6.28 0.72
C TRP A 6 3.96 6.79 -0.72
N ASN A 7 3.09 7.73 -1.14
CA ASN A 7 3.24 8.40 -2.44
C ASN A 7 4.51 9.26 -2.49
N ASP A 8 4.81 10.01 -1.43
CA ASP A 8 6.03 10.81 -1.33
C ASP A 8 7.28 9.92 -1.32
N LEU A 9 7.23 8.77 -0.64
CA LEU A 9 8.32 7.78 -0.66
C LEU A 9 8.55 7.22 -2.08
N VAL A 10 7.49 6.86 -2.80
CA VAL A 10 7.58 6.44 -4.21
C VAL A 10 8.19 7.54 -5.07
N TYR A 11 7.74 8.79 -4.90
CA TYR A 11 8.27 9.94 -5.63
C TYR A 11 9.77 10.15 -5.40
N ARG A 12 10.25 9.92 -4.16
CA ARG A 12 11.66 10.00 -3.78
C ARG A 12 12.47 8.76 -4.17
N GLY A 13 11.83 7.73 -4.70
CA GLY A 13 12.47 6.46 -5.07
C GLY A 13 12.75 5.52 -3.89
N ASP A 14 12.15 5.76 -2.72
CA ASP A 14 12.29 4.97 -1.50
C ASP A 14 11.19 3.89 -1.41
N TRP A 15 11.26 2.93 -2.34
CA TRP A 15 10.21 1.94 -2.56
C TRP A 15 10.10 0.91 -1.43
N GLU A 16 11.21 0.58 -0.77
CA GLU A 16 11.23 -0.37 0.35
C GLU A 16 10.47 0.21 1.55
N ARG A 17 10.72 1.48 1.90
CA ARG A 17 9.94 2.16 2.95
C ARG A 17 8.50 2.41 2.53
N ALA A 18 8.23 2.60 1.23
CA ALA A 18 6.86 2.75 0.74
C ALA A 18 6.00 1.51 1.03
N ILE A 19 6.55 0.29 0.85
CA ILE A 19 5.81 -0.94 1.17
C ILE A 19 5.63 -1.12 2.69
N GLU A 20 6.65 -0.76 3.50
CA GLU A 20 6.53 -0.76 4.96
C GLU A 20 5.38 0.14 5.42
N GLU A 21 5.33 1.40 4.95
CA GLU A 21 4.28 2.35 5.29
C GLU A 21 2.89 1.90 4.80
N LEU A 22 2.82 1.30 3.61
CA LEU A 22 1.58 0.74 3.08
C LEU A 22 1.04 -0.39 3.98
N HIS A 23 1.92 -1.31 4.42
CA HIS A 23 1.54 -2.42 5.29
C HIS A 23 1.15 -2.01 6.72
N ARG A 24 1.53 -0.81 7.18
CA ARG A 24 1.10 -0.31 8.50
C ARG A 24 -0.41 -0.19 8.65
N THR A 25 -1.14 -0.01 7.55
CA THR A 25 -2.60 0.18 7.58
C THR A 25 -3.37 -0.77 6.66
N ASN A 26 -2.68 -1.58 5.85
CA ASN A 26 -3.29 -2.52 4.92
C ASN A 26 -2.52 -3.85 4.89
N ASN A 27 -3.17 -4.93 5.32
CA ASN A 27 -2.54 -6.26 5.30
C ASN A 27 -2.51 -6.89 3.90
N PHE A 28 -3.37 -6.44 2.98
CA PHE A 28 -3.54 -7.05 1.64
C PHE A 28 -3.52 -6.00 0.51
N PRO A 29 -2.41 -5.27 0.34
CA PRO A 29 -2.23 -4.32 -0.76
C PRO A 29 -2.27 -4.98 -2.14
N ASP A 30 -1.91 -6.27 -2.23
CA ASP A 30 -1.96 -7.08 -3.45
C ASP A 30 -3.39 -7.29 -3.96
N VAL A 31 -4.34 -7.47 -3.04
CA VAL A 31 -5.76 -7.61 -3.35
C VAL A 31 -6.36 -6.24 -3.61
N THR A 32 -6.23 -5.33 -2.66
CA THR A 32 -6.85 -3.99 -2.71
C THR A 32 -6.38 -3.17 -3.91
N GLY A 33 -5.08 -3.22 -4.27
CA GLY A 33 -4.56 -2.60 -5.49
C GLY A 33 -5.15 -3.13 -6.80
N ARG A 34 -5.82 -4.30 -6.78
CA ARG A 34 -6.48 -4.91 -7.95
C ARG A 34 -8.00 -4.76 -7.94
N VAL A 35 -8.64 -4.97 -6.79
CA VAL A 35 -10.10 -5.11 -6.70
C VAL A 35 -10.81 -3.88 -6.14
N CYS A 36 -10.09 -2.97 -5.48
CA CYS A 36 -10.72 -1.81 -4.84
C CYS A 36 -11.42 -0.93 -5.88
N PRO A 37 -12.66 -0.46 -5.62
CA PRO A 37 -13.33 0.52 -6.46
C PRO A 37 -12.70 1.92 -6.38
N ALA A 38 -11.68 2.11 -5.53
CA ALA A 38 -10.89 3.34 -5.38
C ALA A 38 -11.67 4.60 -4.96
N PRO A 39 -12.49 4.55 -3.87
CA PRO A 39 -13.19 5.74 -3.37
C PRO A 39 -12.24 6.85 -2.89
N CYS A 40 -10.97 6.52 -2.65
CA CYS A 40 -9.93 7.50 -2.35
C CYS A 40 -9.56 8.39 -3.54
N GLU A 41 -9.71 7.90 -4.78
CA GLU A 41 -9.45 8.67 -6.00
C GLU A 41 -10.61 9.65 -6.23
N ASP A 42 -11.86 9.20 -6.03
CA ASP A 42 -13.06 10.06 -6.07
C ASP A 42 -13.00 11.22 -5.06
N ALA A 43 -12.37 10.98 -3.89
CA ALA A 43 -12.21 11.97 -2.84
C ALA A 43 -10.96 12.86 -3.00
N CYS A 44 -10.18 12.69 -4.07
CA CYS A 44 -8.94 13.43 -4.27
C CYS A 44 -9.23 14.90 -4.57
N ILE A 45 -8.61 15.83 -3.81
CA ILE A 45 -8.78 17.28 -4.01
C ILE A 45 -8.33 17.73 -5.41
N LEU A 46 -7.34 17.05 -6.00
CA LEU A 46 -6.90 17.32 -7.37
C LEU A 46 -8.04 17.11 -8.38
N GLY A 47 -8.92 16.14 -8.10
CA GLY A 47 -10.14 15.82 -8.86
C GLY A 47 -11.12 16.99 -9.05
N ILE A 48 -10.96 18.10 -8.33
CA ILE A 48 -11.77 19.31 -8.51
C ILE A 48 -11.39 20.05 -9.81
N ASN A 49 -10.10 20.06 -10.18
CA ASN A 49 -9.59 20.90 -11.27
C ASN A 49 -8.81 20.12 -12.34
N ASP A 50 -8.44 18.85 -12.06
CA ASP A 50 -7.68 17.98 -12.96
C ASP A 50 -8.00 16.51 -12.63
N ASP A 51 -7.42 15.57 -13.37
CA ASP A 51 -7.58 14.13 -13.09
C ASP A 51 -7.03 13.78 -11.68
N PRO A 52 -7.74 12.95 -10.89
CA PRO A 52 -7.29 12.56 -9.57
C PRO A 52 -6.01 11.72 -9.66
N VAL A 53 -5.24 11.69 -8.56
CA VAL A 53 -4.08 10.81 -8.47
C VAL A 53 -4.53 9.36 -8.60
N HIS A 54 -3.85 8.58 -9.43
CA HIS A 54 -4.09 7.13 -9.62
C HIS A 54 -3.57 6.31 -8.43
N ILE A 55 -4.12 6.55 -7.25
CA ILE A 55 -3.71 5.99 -5.95
C ILE A 55 -3.70 4.46 -5.98
N LYS A 56 -4.75 3.82 -6.51
CA LYS A 56 -4.84 2.35 -6.59
C LYS A 56 -3.76 1.77 -7.49
N ALA A 57 -3.42 2.45 -8.59
CA ALA A 57 -2.36 2.00 -9.48
C ALA A 57 -0.98 2.09 -8.83
N ILE A 58 -0.73 3.14 -8.04
CA ILE A 58 0.51 3.28 -7.27
C ILE A 58 0.58 2.23 -6.17
N GLU A 59 -0.51 1.99 -5.42
CA GLU A 59 -0.62 0.91 -4.43
C GLU A 59 -0.26 -0.45 -5.04
N LYS A 60 -0.84 -0.77 -6.22
CA LYS A 60 -0.51 -1.98 -6.98
C LYS A 60 0.96 -2.02 -7.40
N ALA A 61 1.52 -0.90 -7.85
CA ALA A 61 2.92 -0.84 -8.28
C ALA A 61 3.89 -1.07 -7.11
N ILE A 62 3.60 -0.52 -5.92
CA ILE A 62 4.40 -0.73 -4.70
C ILE A 62 4.43 -2.22 -4.35
N ILE A 63 3.27 -2.86 -4.23
CA ILE A 63 3.21 -4.27 -3.83
C ILE A 63 3.78 -5.22 -4.89
N ASP A 64 3.54 -4.97 -6.18
CA ASP A 64 4.11 -5.78 -7.25
C ASP A 64 5.64 -5.71 -7.25
N ARG A 65 6.20 -4.52 -7.04
CA ARG A 65 7.65 -4.34 -6.89
C ARG A 65 8.17 -5.02 -5.63
N ALA A 66 7.50 -4.83 -4.49
CA ALA A 66 7.93 -5.43 -3.23
C ALA A 66 7.98 -6.96 -3.28
N PHE A 67 7.06 -7.61 -3.99
CA PHE A 67 7.15 -9.06 -4.25
C PHE A 67 8.31 -9.41 -5.19
N ALA A 68 8.54 -8.64 -6.25
CA ALA A 68 9.63 -8.89 -7.20
C ALA A 68 11.02 -8.75 -6.57
N GLU A 69 11.19 -7.76 -5.68
CA GLU A 69 12.41 -7.49 -4.93
C GLU A 69 12.55 -8.39 -3.68
N GLY A 70 11.48 -9.11 -3.34
CA GLY A 70 11.45 -10.03 -2.21
C GLY A 70 11.43 -9.33 -0.86
N TRP A 71 10.81 -8.16 -0.72
CA TRP A 71 10.65 -7.44 0.56
C TRP A 71 9.46 -7.92 1.39
N VAL A 72 8.51 -8.63 0.76
CA VAL A 72 7.32 -9.15 1.44
C VAL A 72 7.63 -10.52 2.04
N HIS A 73 7.56 -10.60 3.37
CA HIS A 73 7.84 -11.82 4.12
C HIS A 73 6.76 -12.09 5.18
N PRO A 74 6.55 -13.37 5.55
CA PRO A 74 5.72 -13.70 6.69
C PRO A 74 6.28 -13.08 7.99
N GLU A 75 5.40 -12.51 8.80
CA GLU A 75 5.73 -12.03 10.16
C GLU A 75 5.18 -13.00 11.22
N PRO A 76 5.90 -14.10 11.53
CA PRO A 76 5.46 -15.01 12.58
C PRO A 76 5.54 -14.31 13.96
N PRO A 77 4.64 -14.65 14.89
CA PRO A 77 4.67 -14.10 16.24
C PRO A 77 5.96 -14.52 16.97
N ARG A 78 6.55 -13.60 17.73
CA ARG A 78 7.74 -13.89 18.55
C ARG A 78 7.49 -14.97 19.61
N GLN A 79 6.27 -15.05 20.13
CA GLN A 79 5.86 -16.04 21.12
C GLN A 79 4.49 -16.60 20.76
N GLN A 80 4.37 -17.93 20.79
CA GLN A 80 3.08 -18.60 20.62
C GLN A 80 2.31 -18.58 21.94
N THR A 81 1.04 -18.19 21.89
CA THR A 81 0.19 -18.11 23.09
C THR A 81 -0.45 -19.46 23.44
N TRP A 82 -0.39 -20.45 22.55
CA TRP A 82 -1.04 -21.77 22.67
C TRP A 82 -2.57 -21.74 22.90
N LYS A 83 -3.20 -20.56 22.79
CA LYS A 83 -4.64 -20.37 22.89
C LYS A 83 -5.29 -20.67 21.52
N ARG A 84 -6.48 -21.27 21.54
CA ARG A 84 -7.34 -21.44 20.35
C ARG A 84 -8.43 -20.37 20.40
N VAL A 85 -8.68 -19.72 19.25
CA VAL A 85 -9.71 -18.69 19.04
C VAL A 85 -10.80 -19.27 18.14
#